data_AF-A0A2E5S3F2-F1
#
_entry.id   AF-A0A2E5S3F2-F1
#
_cell.length_a   1.000
_cell.length_b   1.000
_cell.length_c   1.000
_cell.angle_alpha   90.00
_cell.angle_beta   90.00
_cell.angle_gamma   90.00
#
_symmetry.space_group_name_H-M   'P 1'
#
loop_
_entity.id
_entity.type
_entity.pdbx_description
1 polymer ?
#
loop_
_entity_poly.entity_id
_entity_poly.type
_entity_poly.pdbx_seq_one_letter_code
_entity_poly.pdbx_strand_id
1 'polypeptide(L)'
;MDVVFAGLDLAQHQIHLMDAYLESQEANGLIHYRTVTSFEPAHAASGSLWIPELGKNQVEEMLDWGLPVLLCAGHQHQNPEAMRKLYESGAGALFFPGAPSSFLFPSLEASQTGSALLIMDDPFRRLYRQAFLFSGYMPRTDLRNASDITLLMDGMREQSSIVVVADLDCQRVDTLLLCHELDSYLKKNPSMASRLRILLLKDFHRPGLDPGSMRSTVQRIARRIFHPIEGALVLVESLLLYGMPDDIASARFRNLDTFLYANRIQSLRADPDRIFRNASRRLNSFSRALPFLWLYDLFRDLASTGAITLQPDVNPGNLLYGIRGPGSSGESFQNLNK
;
A
#
# COMPACT_ATOMS: atom_id res chain seq x y z
N MET A 1 -4.58 17.52 -0.91
CA MET A 1 -4.98 16.33 -1.70
C MET A 1 -6.48 16.29 -1.68
N ASP A 2 -7.13 16.15 -2.83
CA ASP A 2 -8.59 15.99 -2.87
C ASP A 2 -8.93 14.53 -2.57
N VAL A 3 -9.83 14.30 -1.61
CA VAL A 3 -10.18 12.97 -1.12
C VAL A 3 -11.69 12.79 -1.11
N VAL A 4 -12.14 11.61 -1.53
CA VAL A 4 -13.53 11.19 -1.39
C VAL A 4 -13.66 10.39 -0.09
N PHE A 5 -14.42 10.92 0.85
CA PHE A 5 -14.84 10.23 2.06
C PHE A 5 -16.19 9.58 1.77
N ALA A 6 -16.31 8.28 1.97
CA ALA A 6 -17.54 7.55 1.66
C ALA A 6 -17.95 6.63 2.82
N GLY A 7 -19.10 6.90 3.41
CA GLY A 7 -19.68 6.15 4.51
C GLY A 7 -20.37 4.88 4.03
N LEU A 8 -20.04 3.73 4.63
CA LEU A 8 -20.66 2.44 4.32
C LEU A 8 -21.34 1.89 5.56
N ASP A 9 -22.67 1.86 5.54
CA ASP A 9 -23.52 1.43 6.66
C ASP A 9 -23.14 2.07 8.00
N LEU A 10 -22.94 3.39 8.00
CA LEU A 10 -22.62 4.14 9.21
C LEU A 10 -23.86 4.35 10.07
N ALA A 11 -23.72 4.10 11.37
CA ALA A 11 -24.71 4.56 12.33
C ALA A 11 -24.67 6.10 12.46
N GLN A 12 -25.78 6.71 12.86
CA GLN A 12 -25.89 8.17 12.91
C GLN A 12 -24.79 8.87 13.75
N HIS A 13 -24.38 8.27 14.87
CA HIS A 13 -23.29 8.81 15.68
C HIS A 13 -21.92 8.73 14.99
N GLN A 14 -21.71 7.74 14.10
CA GLN A 14 -20.50 7.62 13.31
C GLN A 14 -20.46 8.65 12.18
N ILE A 15 -21.62 8.98 11.61
CA ILE A 15 -21.76 10.07 10.64
C ILE A 15 -21.38 11.40 11.31
N HIS A 16 -22.00 11.73 12.46
CA HIS A 16 -21.67 12.96 13.19
C HIS A 16 -20.20 13.03 13.62
N LEU A 17 -19.58 11.88 13.94
CA LEU A 17 -18.15 11.82 14.26
C LEU A 17 -17.28 12.17 13.06
N MET A 18 -17.64 11.68 11.87
CA MET A 18 -16.95 12.01 10.63
C MET A 18 -17.18 13.48 10.24
N ASP A 19 -18.40 14.00 10.41
CA ASP A 19 -18.69 15.42 10.18
C ASP A 19 -17.79 16.30 11.06
N ALA A 20 -17.75 16.04 12.37
CA ALA A 20 -16.91 16.80 13.30
C ALA A 20 -15.41 16.69 12.96
N TYR A 21 -14.95 15.52 12.51
CA TYR A 21 -13.58 15.36 12.04
C TYR A 21 -13.30 16.22 10.80
N LEU A 22 -14.17 16.18 9.79
CA LEU A 22 -13.99 16.93 8.55
C LEU A 22 -14.09 18.45 8.78
N GLU A 23 -15.04 18.90 9.59
CA GLU A 23 -15.15 20.30 10.03
C GLU A 23 -13.88 20.77 10.74
N SER A 24 -13.29 19.91 11.58
CA SER A 24 -12.02 20.21 12.23
C SER A 24 -10.86 20.29 11.24
N GLN A 25 -10.80 19.41 10.24
CA GLN A 25 -9.77 19.48 9.19
C GLN A 25 -9.92 20.76 8.34
N GLU A 26 -11.15 21.16 8.03
CA GLU A 26 -11.44 22.39 7.29
C GLU A 26 -11.10 23.65 8.10
N ALA A 27 -11.46 23.69 9.39
CA ALA A 27 -11.10 24.80 10.27
C ALA A 27 -9.58 24.99 10.42
N ASN A 28 -8.81 23.90 10.31
CA ASN A 28 -7.35 23.92 10.29
C ASN A 28 -6.74 24.24 8.91
N GLY A 29 -7.58 24.49 7.90
CA GLY A 29 -7.15 24.81 6.54
C GLY A 29 -6.52 23.63 5.77
N LEU A 30 -6.74 22.40 6.23
CA LEU A 30 -6.12 21.20 5.63
C LEU A 30 -6.92 20.68 4.43
N ILE A 31 -8.24 20.84 4.46
CA ILE A 31 -9.14 20.46 3.37
C ILE A 31 -10.22 21.52 3.20
N HIS A 32 -10.82 21.54 2.01
CA HIS A 32 -12.16 22.10 1.81
C HIS A 32 -13.02 20.96 1.27
N TYR A 33 -14.18 20.73 1.89
CA TYR A 33 -15.03 19.59 1.54
C TYR A 33 -16.49 19.98 1.36
N ARG A 34 -17.23 19.11 0.67
CA ARG A 34 -18.67 19.28 0.42
C ARG A 34 -19.39 17.99 0.74
N THR A 35 -20.51 18.07 1.45
CA THR A 35 -21.38 16.93 1.68
C THR A 35 -22.32 16.73 0.49
N VAL A 36 -22.36 15.51 -0.05
CA VAL A 36 -23.23 15.14 -1.16
C VAL A 36 -24.01 13.86 -0.82
N THR A 37 -25.20 13.71 -1.37
CA THR A 37 -26.09 12.56 -1.14
C THR A 37 -25.81 11.40 -2.09
N SER A 38 -25.06 11.63 -3.16
CA SER A 38 -24.65 10.61 -4.12
C SER A 38 -23.34 11.03 -4.79
N PHE A 39 -22.56 10.03 -5.21
CA PHE A 39 -21.30 10.27 -5.92
C PHE A 39 -21.55 10.45 -7.42
N GLU A 40 -21.14 11.59 -7.99
CA GLU A 40 -21.01 11.78 -9.44
C GLU A 40 -19.58 12.21 -9.79
N PRO A 41 -19.00 11.74 -10.92
CA PRO A 41 -17.60 12.02 -11.26
C PRO A 41 -17.28 13.51 -11.38
N ALA A 42 -18.25 14.28 -11.88
CA ALA A 42 -18.10 15.73 -12.04
C ALA A 42 -17.91 16.46 -10.71
N HIS A 43 -18.52 15.96 -9.63
CA HIS A 43 -18.36 16.55 -8.30
C HIS A 43 -16.97 16.27 -7.74
N ALA A 44 -16.42 15.09 -8.01
CA ALA A 44 -15.13 14.66 -7.47
C ALA A 44 -13.95 15.43 -8.08
N ALA A 45 -14.12 15.96 -9.29
CA ALA A 45 -13.15 16.86 -9.93
C ALA A 45 -13.10 18.27 -9.31
N SER A 46 -13.95 18.57 -8.31
CA SER A 46 -14.12 19.92 -7.75
C SER A 46 -13.67 20.07 -6.28
N GLY A 47 -12.90 19.12 -5.77
CA GLY A 47 -12.36 19.13 -4.40
C GLY A 47 -12.74 17.88 -3.61
N SER A 48 -12.45 17.88 -2.31
CA SER A 48 -12.81 16.78 -1.42
C SER A 48 -14.33 16.66 -1.24
N LEU A 49 -14.83 15.44 -1.14
CA LEU A 49 -16.25 15.14 -1.00
C LEU A 49 -16.52 14.25 0.20
N TRP A 50 -17.63 14.50 0.89
CA TRP A 50 -18.16 13.62 1.92
C TRP A 50 -19.50 13.05 1.48
N ILE A 51 -19.58 11.71 1.48
CA ILE A 51 -20.77 10.95 1.13
C ILE A 51 -21.16 10.14 2.36
N PRO A 52 -22.09 10.63 3.21
CA PRO A 52 -22.39 9.98 4.48
C PRO A 52 -22.91 8.54 4.33
N GLU A 53 -23.59 8.26 3.21
CA GLU A 53 -24.19 6.98 2.92
C GLU A 53 -23.96 6.60 1.45
N LEU A 54 -23.08 5.63 1.24
CA LEU A 54 -22.78 5.04 -0.05
C LEU A 54 -23.58 3.73 -0.20
N GLY A 55 -24.25 3.56 -1.34
CA GLY A 55 -24.88 2.29 -1.67
C GLY A 55 -23.84 1.18 -1.79
N LYS A 56 -24.11 0.00 -1.21
CA LYS A 56 -23.17 -1.16 -1.21
C LYS A 56 -22.64 -1.53 -2.59
N ASN A 57 -23.48 -1.41 -3.62
CA ASN A 57 -23.14 -1.78 -4.99
C ASN A 57 -22.26 -0.74 -5.71
N GLN A 58 -21.96 0.40 -5.07
CA GLN A 58 -21.22 1.52 -5.67
C GLN A 58 -19.76 1.59 -5.23
N VAL A 59 -19.31 0.73 -4.32
CA VAL A 59 -17.92 0.73 -3.82
C VAL A 59 -16.93 0.55 -4.97
N GLU A 60 -17.14 -0.47 -5.80
CA GLU A 60 -16.24 -0.78 -6.92
C GLU A 60 -16.25 0.34 -7.97
N GLU A 61 -17.43 0.82 -8.33
CA GLU A 61 -17.61 1.92 -9.29
C GLU A 61 -16.83 3.17 -8.84
N MET A 62 -16.99 3.56 -7.58
CA MET A 62 -16.28 4.70 -7.01
C MET A 62 -14.76 4.49 -7.02
N LEU A 63 -14.30 3.29 -6.65
CA LEU A 63 -12.87 2.99 -6.65
C LEU A 63 -12.30 3.07 -8.07
N ASP A 64 -13.03 2.65 -9.10
CA ASP A 64 -12.57 2.60 -10.49
C ASP A 64 -12.20 3.96 -11.07
N TRP A 65 -12.76 5.05 -10.56
CA TRP A 65 -12.47 6.41 -11.04
C TRP A 65 -11.03 6.87 -10.73
N GLY A 66 -10.31 6.12 -9.89
CA GLY A 66 -8.88 6.35 -9.66
C GLY A 66 -8.56 7.56 -8.78
N LEU A 67 -9.54 8.00 -7.99
CA LEU A 67 -9.39 9.04 -6.98
C LEU A 67 -9.01 8.45 -5.61
N PRO A 68 -8.43 9.25 -4.69
CA PRO A 68 -8.20 8.82 -3.33
C PRO A 68 -9.54 8.68 -2.62
N VAL A 69 -9.85 7.48 -2.14
CA VAL A 69 -11.12 7.17 -1.48
C VAL A 69 -10.84 6.62 -0.09
N LEU A 70 -11.33 7.30 0.94
CA LEU A 70 -11.37 6.79 2.30
C LEU A 70 -12.76 6.24 2.61
N LEU A 71 -12.89 4.92 2.62
CA LEU A 71 -14.12 4.24 2.99
C LEU A 71 -14.27 4.23 4.51
N CYS A 72 -15.31 4.88 5.00
CA CYS A 72 -15.66 4.96 6.42
C CYS A 72 -16.73 3.90 6.70
N ALA A 73 -16.35 2.75 7.26
CA ALA A 73 -17.23 1.60 7.39
C ALA A 73 -17.80 1.45 8.82
N GLY A 74 -19.07 1.06 8.91
CA GLY A 74 -19.75 0.78 10.17
C GLY A 74 -19.18 -0.44 10.90
N HIS A 75 -19.49 -0.60 12.19
CA HIS A 75 -18.96 -1.71 13.01
C HIS A 75 -19.27 -3.10 12.48
N GLN A 76 -20.38 -3.26 11.75
CA GLN A 76 -20.74 -4.54 11.14
C GLN A 76 -19.71 -5.05 10.13
N HIS A 77 -18.88 -4.15 9.57
CA HIS A 77 -17.84 -4.51 8.62
C HIS A 77 -16.54 -4.98 9.27
N GLN A 78 -16.40 -4.93 10.60
CA GLN A 78 -15.18 -5.34 11.30
C GLN A 78 -15.02 -6.86 11.45
N ASN A 79 -16.06 -7.64 11.14
CA ASN A 79 -15.94 -9.09 11.20
C ASN A 79 -15.14 -9.64 10.00
N PRO A 80 -14.47 -10.81 10.14
CA PRO A 80 -13.58 -11.33 9.09
C PRO A 80 -14.23 -11.53 7.71
N GLU A 81 -15.50 -11.93 7.66
CA GLU A 81 -16.20 -12.16 6.40
C GLU A 81 -16.48 -10.84 5.66
N ALA A 82 -16.94 -9.82 6.39
CA ALA A 82 -17.18 -8.50 5.81
C ALA A 82 -15.88 -7.81 5.40
N MET A 83 -14.83 -7.92 6.21
CA MET A 83 -13.49 -7.44 5.85
C MET A 83 -12.96 -8.10 4.57
N ARG A 84 -13.18 -9.42 4.41
CA ARG A 84 -12.83 -10.13 3.18
C ARG A 84 -13.60 -9.60 1.97
N LYS A 85 -14.90 -9.32 2.09
CA LYS A 85 -15.70 -8.73 1.00
C LYS A 85 -15.17 -7.35 0.59
N LEU A 86 -14.79 -6.51 1.56
CA LEU A 86 -14.18 -5.21 1.27
C LEU A 86 -12.85 -5.38 0.54
N TYR A 87 -11.99 -6.30 0.98
CA TYR A 87 -10.76 -6.64 0.28
C TYR A 87 -10.99 -7.12 -1.15
N GLU A 88 -11.95 -8.03 -1.35
CA GLU A 88 -12.32 -8.56 -2.67
C GLU A 88 -12.90 -7.48 -3.59
N SER A 89 -13.54 -6.43 -3.05
CA SER A 89 -13.96 -5.27 -3.86
C SER A 89 -12.79 -4.36 -4.27
N GLY A 90 -11.61 -4.54 -3.67
CA GLY A 90 -10.43 -3.70 -3.88
C GLY A 90 -10.39 -2.46 -2.99
N ALA A 91 -11.17 -2.45 -1.90
CA ALA A 91 -11.08 -1.40 -0.89
C ALA A 91 -9.65 -1.38 -0.31
N GLY A 92 -8.99 -0.23 -0.38
CA GLY A 92 -7.63 -0.07 0.16
C GLY A 92 -7.64 0.69 1.49
N ALA A 93 -8.04 1.96 1.44
CA ALA A 93 -8.12 2.82 2.61
C ALA A 93 -9.49 2.67 3.30
N LEU A 94 -9.49 2.00 4.45
CA LEU A 94 -10.65 1.79 5.32
C LEU A 94 -10.46 2.46 6.67
N PHE A 95 -11.49 3.15 7.15
CA PHE A 95 -11.55 3.71 8.50
C PHE A 95 -12.83 3.28 9.20
N PHE A 96 -12.74 2.95 10.48
CA PHE A 96 -13.87 2.52 11.30
C PHE A 96 -14.17 3.58 12.36
N PRO A 97 -14.98 4.61 12.05
CA PRO A 97 -15.29 5.67 12.98
C PRO A 97 -15.94 5.12 14.25
N GLY A 98 -15.47 5.58 15.41
CA GLY A 98 -16.01 5.20 16.72
C GLY A 98 -15.67 3.78 17.18
N ALA A 99 -14.80 3.05 16.46
CA ALA A 99 -14.34 1.75 16.94
C ALA A 99 -13.60 1.94 18.28
N PRO A 100 -13.67 0.99 19.24
CA PRO A 100 -12.99 1.12 20.53
C PRO A 100 -11.47 1.34 20.43
N SER A 101 -10.87 0.96 19.31
CA SER A 101 -9.45 1.15 18.98
C SER A 101 -9.16 2.45 18.22
N SER A 102 -10.18 3.21 17.82
CA SER A 102 -10.07 4.41 16.99
C SER A 102 -9.94 5.67 17.86
N PHE A 103 -8.78 5.81 18.51
CA PHE A 103 -8.42 7.04 19.24
C PHE A 103 -7.76 8.10 18.33
N LEU A 104 -7.46 7.71 17.09
CA LEU A 104 -6.77 8.55 16.10
C LEU A 104 -7.58 8.53 14.81
N PHE A 105 -7.63 9.67 14.14
CA PHE A 105 -8.18 9.78 12.80
C PHE A 105 -7.05 9.72 11.75
N PRO A 106 -7.37 9.32 10.51
CA PRO A 106 -6.42 9.38 9.41
C PRO A 106 -5.89 10.80 9.18
N SER A 107 -4.64 10.91 8.74
CA SER A 107 -4.08 12.17 8.25
C SER A 107 -4.24 12.23 6.73
N LEU A 108 -4.56 13.42 6.22
CA LEU A 108 -4.87 13.66 4.80
C LEU A 108 -3.73 14.34 4.04
N GLU A 109 -2.60 14.54 4.72
CA GLU A 109 -1.44 15.20 4.14
C GLU A 109 -0.63 14.21 3.29
N ALA A 110 -0.50 14.55 2.00
CA ALA A 110 0.41 13.87 1.09
C ALA A 110 1.18 14.91 0.28
N SER A 111 2.50 14.94 0.43
CA SER A 111 3.38 15.64 -0.49
C SER A 111 3.57 14.77 -1.74
N GLN A 112 3.54 15.38 -2.94
CA GLN A 112 3.84 14.64 -4.15
C GLN A 112 5.25 14.05 -4.08
N THR A 113 5.35 12.73 -4.19
CA THR A 113 6.56 11.97 -3.88
C THR A 113 7.13 11.26 -5.12
N GLY A 114 6.32 11.04 -6.17
CA GLY A 114 6.80 10.45 -7.42
C GLY A 114 5.69 9.84 -8.27
N SER A 115 6.06 8.93 -9.15
CA SER A 115 5.13 8.19 -10.01
C SER A 115 5.15 6.69 -9.71
N ALA A 116 4.00 6.03 -9.86
CA ALA A 116 3.90 4.59 -9.70
C ALA A 116 3.31 3.96 -10.97
N LEU A 117 3.82 2.80 -11.38
CA LEU A 117 3.27 2.03 -12.50
C LEU A 117 2.69 0.72 -11.96
N LEU A 118 1.41 0.49 -12.21
CA LEU A 118 0.67 -0.70 -11.78
C LEU A 118 0.38 -1.60 -12.98
N ILE A 119 0.99 -2.78 -12.97
CA ILE A 119 0.80 -3.84 -13.96
C ILE A 119 0.18 -5.02 -13.22
N MET A 120 -1.13 -4.94 -13.04
CA MET A 120 -1.94 -5.91 -12.29
C MET A 120 -3.39 -5.78 -12.69
N ASP A 121 -4.16 -6.85 -12.48
CA ASP A 121 -5.58 -6.90 -12.75
C ASP A 121 -6.40 -6.58 -11.48
N ASP A 122 -7.71 -6.35 -11.65
CA ASP A 122 -8.62 -6.12 -10.52
C ASP A 122 -8.85 -7.42 -9.73
N PRO A 123 -9.19 -7.33 -8.43
CA PRO A 123 -9.43 -6.13 -7.63
C PRO A 123 -8.16 -5.52 -6.99
N PHE A 124 -7.03 -6.24 -7.02
CA PHE A 124 -5.78 -5.83 -6.36
C PHE A 124 -5.27 -4.46 -6.83
N ARG A 125 -5.44 -4.17 -8.11
CA ARG A 125 -5.10 -2.87 -8.69
C ARG A 125 -5.70 -1.68 -7.93
N ARG A 126 -6.97 -1.79 -7.49
CA ARG A 126 -7.67 -0.72 -6.77
C ARG A 126 -7.02 -0.46 -5.41
N LEU A 127 -6.69 -1.51 -4.67
CA LEU A 127 -6.02 -1.43 -3.36
C LEU A 127 -4.65 -0.75 -3.47
N TYR A 128 -3.82 -1.23 -4.38
CA TYR A 128 -2.48 -0.67 -4.59
C TYR A 128 -2.52 0.79 -5.03
N ARG A 129 -3.47 1.13 -5.93
CA ARG A 129 -3.73 2.50 -6.35
C ARG A 129 -4.05 3.40 -5.14
N GLN A 130 -4.92 2.97 -4.23
CA GLN A 130 -5.22 3.73 -3.01
C GLN A 130 -3.96 3.94 -2.16
N ALA A 131 -3.16 2.90 -1.93
CA ALA A 131 -1.91 3.03 -1.17
C ALA A 131 -0.96 4.09 -1.78
N PHE A 132 -0.80 4.11 -3.10
CA PHE A 132 0.01 5.11 -3.79
C PHE A 132 -0.56 6.53 -3.70
N LEU A 133 -1.87 6.69 -3.90
CA LEU A 133 -2.53 7.99 -3.83
C LEU A 133 -2.38 8.63 -2.44
N PHE A 134 -2.67 7.88 -1.37
CA PHE A 134 -2.48 8.34 0.01
C PHE A 134 -1.01 8.55 0.39
N SER A 135 -0.08 7.97 -0.37
CA SER A 135 1.36 8.18 -0.23
C SER A 135 1.89 9.35 -1.06
N GLY A 136 1.03 10.03 -1.84
CA GLY A 136 1.42 11.14 -2.71
C GLY A 136 2.11 10.72 -4.01
N TYR A 137 1.96 9.47 -4.44
CA TYR A 137 2.41 9.03 -5.76
C TYR A 137 1.30 9.22 -6.80
N MET A 138 1.70 9.41 -8.06
CA MET A 138 0.78 9.41 -9.20
C MET A 138 0.75 8.01 -9.84
N PRO A 139 -0.26 7.17 -9.54
CA PRO A 139 -0.37 5.84 -10.12
C PRO A 139 -0.79 5.89 -11.58
N ARG A 140 -0.13 5.07 -12.39
CA ARG A 140 -0.37 4.85 -13.82
C ARG A 140 -0.72 3.39 -14.06
N THR A 141 -1.69 3.15 -14.92
CA THR A 141 -2.18 1.81 -15.31
C THR A 141 -2.21 1.63 -16.83
N ASP A 142 -1.68 2.61 -17.56
CA ASP A 142 -1.84 2.81 -18.99
C ASP A 142 -0.93 1.92 -19.85
N LEU A 143 -0.01 1.16 -19.25
CA LEU A 143 0.78 0.16 -19.97
C LEU A 143 -0.12 -0.94 -20.54
N ARG A 144 -0.15 -1.06 -21.87
CA ARG A 144 -0.95 -2.08 -22.58
C ARG A 144 -0.11 -3.27 -23.04
N ASN A 145 1.17 -3.05 -23.30
CA ASN A 145 2.11 -4.09 -23.73
C ASN A 145 3.47 -3.86 -23.08
N ALA A 146 4.21 -4.94 -22.87
CA ALA A 146 5.56 -4.92 -22.31
C ALA A 146 6.54 -4.09 -23.18
N SER A 147 6.36 -4.08 -24.51
CA SER A 147 7.20 -3.31 -25.45
C SER A 147 7.20 -1.80 -25.18
N ASP A 148 6.12 -1.27 -24.60
CA ASP A 148 5.91 0.16 -24.46
C ASP A 148 6.56 0.73 -23.18
N ILE A 149 7.19 -0.13 -22.37
CA ILE A 149 7.76 0.25 -21.08
C ILE A 149 8.85 1.31 -21.22
N THR A 150 9.66 1.26 -22.29
CA THR A 150 10.70 2.26 -22.54
C THR A 150 10.10 3.66 -22.68
N LEU A 151 9.06 3.80 -23.50
CA LEU A 151 8.36 5.07 -23.70
C LEU A 151 7.74 5.58 -22.39
N LEU A 152 7.14 4.68 -21.62
CA LEU A 152 6.50 5.03 -20.35
C LEU A 152 7.53 5.48 -19.31
N MET A 153 8.66 4.78 -19.23
CA MET A 153 9.77 5.14 -18.35
C MET A 153 10.42 6.47 -18.72
N ASP A 154 10.56 6.77 -20.01
CA ASP A 154 11.04 8.07 -20.49
C ASP A 154 10.09 9.21 -20.09
N GLY A 155 8.77 8.97 -20.13
CA GLY A 155 7.76 9.93 -19.64
C GLY A 155 7.80 10.17 -18.13
N MET A 156 8.44 9.30 -17.35
CA MET A 156 8.62 9.45 -15.90
C MET A 156 10.05 9.86 -15.52
N ARG A 157 10.90 10.20 -16.49
CA ARG A 157 12.33 10.43 -16.26
C ARG A 157 12.65 11.56 -15.29
N GLU A 158 11.79 12.58 -15.21
CA GLU A 158 11.96 13.72 -14.30
C GLU A 158 11.46 13.45 -12.87
N GLN A 159 10.83 12.30 -12.63
CA GLN A 159 10.31 11.95 -11.31
C GLN A 159 11.48 11.62 -10.36
N SER A 160 11.36 12.08 -9.11
CA SER A 160 12.35 11.83 -8.05
C SER A 160 12.33 10.37 -7.60
N SER A 161 11.15 9.74 -7.61
CA SER A 161 10.93 8.34 -7.24
C SER A 161 9.96 7.68 -8.21
N ILE A 162 10.29 6.44 -8.62
CA ILE A 162 9.43 5.63 -9.49
C ILE A 162 9.27 4.25 -8.86
N VAL A 163 8.03 3.83 -8.64
CA VAL A 163 7.72 2.49 -8.15
C VAL A 163 6.96 1.70 -9.21
N VAL A 164 7.48 0.57 -9.64
CA VAL A 164 6.80 -0.36 -10.54
C VAL A 164 6.30 -1.53 -9.72
N VAL A 165 5.01 -1.80 -9.76
CA VAL A 165 4.41 -3.01 -9.20
C VAL A 165 3.91 -3.86 -10.35
N ALA A 166 4.46 -5.06 -10.49
CA ALA A 166 4.09 -5.97 -11.55
C ALA A 166 3.67 -7.33 -10.99
N ASP A 167 2.43 -7.71 -11.30
CA ASP A 167 1.87 -9.01 -11.01
C ASP A 167 2.24 -9.98 -12.14
N LEU A 168 2.86 -11.09 -11.76
CA LEU A 168 3.24 -12.17 -12.67
C LEU A 168 2.01 -12.94 -13.17
N ASP A 169 0.87 -12.83 -12.49
CA ASP A 169 -0.41 -13.41 -12.90
C ASP A 169 -1.25 -12.43 -13.75
N CYS A 170 -0.73 -11.25 -14.09
CA CYS A 170 -1.43 -10.29 -14.94
C CYS A 170 -1.66 -10.85 -16.34
N GLN A 171 -2.91 -10.87 -16.79
CA GLN A 171 -3.28 -11.40 -18.10
C GLN A 171 -3.06 -10.38 -19.22
N ARG A 172 -3.02 -9.09 -18.88
CA ARG A 172 -2.99 -7.99 -19.85
C ARG A 172 -1.60 -7.71 -20.41
N VAL A 173 -0.55 -8.00 -19.64
CA VAL A 173 0.84 -7.70 -20.00
C VAL A 173 1.70 -8.92 -19.73
N ASP A 174 2.54 -9.30 -20.69
CA ASP A 174 3.58 -10.31 -20.45
C ASP A 174 4.64 -9.73 -19.50
N THR A 175 4.49 -10.03 -18.21
CA THR A 175 5.38 -9.51 -17.16
C THR A 175 6.81 -10.07 -17.25
N LEU A 176 7.02 -11.21 -17.91
CA LEU A 176 8.37 -11.75 -18.16
C LEU A 176 9.09 -10.97 -19.25
N LEU A 177 8.40 -10.68 -20.35
CA LEU A 177 8.92 -9.81 -21.39
C LEU A 177 9.18 -8.40 -20.83
N LEU A 178 8.26 -7.88 -20.02
CA LEU A 178 8.41 -6.59 -19.35
C LEU A 178 9.70 -6.54 -18.52
N CYS A 179 9.96 -7.60 -17.75
CA CYS A 179 11.20 -7.74 -17.01
C CYS A 179 12.40 -7.58 -17.95
N HIS A 180 12.48 -8.36 -19.03
CA HIS A 180 13.59 -8.25 -19.98
C HIS A 180 13.78 -6.83 -20.55
N GLU A 181 12.68 -6.16 -20.90
CA GLU A 181 12.71 -4.79 -21.41
C GLU A 181 13.17 -3.77 -20.36
N LEU A 182 12.76 -3.94 -19.09
CA LEU A 182 13.23 -3.10 -17.97
C LEU A 182 14.73 -3.28 -17.70
N ASP A 183 15.25 -4.51 -17.69
CA ASP A 183 16.70 -4.77 -17.55
C ASP A 183 17.49 -4.10 -18.70
N SER A 184 16.99 -4.23 -19.92
CA SER A 184 17.58 -3.60 -21.11
C SER A 184 17.55 -2.07 -21.04
N TYR A 185 16.44 -1.50 -20.57
CA TYR A 185 16.30 -0.06 -20.37
C TYR A 185 17.28 0.47 -19.30
N LEU A 186 17.40 -0.21 -18.17
CA LEU A 186 18.29 0.19 -17.07
C LEU A 186 19.76 0.11 -17.44
N LYS A 187 20.17 -0.88 -18.25
CA LYS A 187 21.53 -0.95 -18.80
C LYS A 187 21.86 0.25 -19.69
N LYS A 188 20.89 0.72 -20.48
CA LYS A 188 21.04 1.92 -21.32
C LYS A 188 20.95 3.22 -20.52
N ASN A 189 20.21 3.22 -19.41
CA ASN A 189 19.97 4.37 -18.56
C ASN A 189 20.35 4.12 -17.08
N PRO A 190 21.64 3.98 -16.74
CA PRO A 190 22.05 3.60 -15.38
C PRO A 190 21.61 4.59 -14.29
N SER A 191 21.46 5.88 -14.62
CA SER A 191 20.99 6.92 -13.69
C SER A 191 19.54 6.73 -13.22
N MET A 192 18.75 5.92 -13.92
CA MET A 192 17.38 5.57 -13.50
C MET A 192 17.35 4.55 -12.37
N ALA A 193 18.39 3.70 -12.26
CA ALA A 193 18.40 2.59 -11.32
C ALA A 193 18.32 3.04 -9.85
N SER A 194 18.88 4.21 -9.50
CA SER A 194 18.81 4.75 -8.14
C SER A 194 17.41 5.23 -7.74
N ARG A 195 16.56 5.58 -8.70
CA ARG A 195 15.22 6.14 -8.49
C ARG A 195 14.09 5.14 -8.71
N LEU A 196 14.38 4.06 -9.43
CA LEU A 196 13.43 3.00 -9.72
C LEU A 196 13.42 1.95 -8.62
N ARG A 197 12.22 1.54 -8.19
CA ARG A 197 12.00 0.42 -7.28
C ARG A 197 10.97 -0.50 -7.93
N ILE A 198 11.22 -1.79 -7.92
CA ILE A 198 10.38 -2.78 -8.60
C ILE A 198 9.90 -3.81 -7.58
N LEU A 199 8.59 -3.97 -7.50
CA LEU A 199 7.90 -4.94 -6.66
C LEU A 199 7.24 -5.97 -7.58
N LEU A 200 7.64 -7.23 -7.45
CA LEU A 200 7.01 -8.32 -8.19
C LEU A 200 6.09 -9.13 -7.30
N LEU A 201 4.91 -9.45 -7.84
CA LEU A 201 3.86 -10.18 -7.14
C LEU A 201 3.55 -11.50 -7.85
N LYS A 202 3.16 -12.51 -7.08
CA LYS A 202 2.60 -13.77 -7.57
C LYS A 202 1.66 -14.36 -6.53
N ASP A 203 0.46 -14.73 -6.92
CA ASP A 203 -0.39 -15.58 -6.10
C ASP A 203 0.01 -17.04 -6.35
N PHE A 204 0.73 -17.66 -5.43
CA PHE A 204 1.24 -19.03 -5.58
C PHE A 204 0.14 -20.09 -5.61
N HIS A 205 -1.10 -19.75 -5.26
CA HIS A 205 -2.24 -20.64 -5.42
C HIS A 205 -2.80 -20.63 -6.85
N ARG A 206 -2.52 -19.59 -7.63
CA ARG A 206 -2.95 -19.52 -9.03
C ARG A 206 -2.02 -20.33 -9.93
N PRO A 207 -2.59 -21.17 -10.82
CA PRO A 207 -1.81 -21.83 -11.85
C PRO A 207 -1.17 -20.76 -12.75
N GLY A 208 0.08 -20.97 -13.14
CA GLY A 208 0.81 -19.97 -13.90
C GLY A 208 2.30 -20.25 -13.88
N LEU A 209 3.07 -19.17 -14.00
CA LEU A 209 4.51 -19.22 -14.13
C LEU A 209 5.16 -19.79 -12.86
N ASP A 210 5.99 -20.83 -13.02
CA ASP A 210 6.75 -21.44 -11.93
C ASP A 210 7.96 -20.56 -11.57
N PRO A 211 8.05 -20.03 -10.34
CA PRO A 211 9.17 -19.21 -9.87
C PRO A 211 10.55 -19.86 -10.04
N GLY A 212 10.63 -21.20 -9.99
CA GLY A 212 11.88 -21.93 -10.23
C GLY A 212 12.39 -21.76 -11.66
N SER A 213 11.47 -21.81 -12.63
CA SER A 213 11.77 -21.65 -14.06
C SER A 213 12.12 -20.20 -14.45
N MET A 214 11.57 -19.21 -13.75
CA MET A 214 11.73 -17.78 -14.05
C MET A 214 12.96 -17.15 -13.40
N ARG A 215 13.64 -17.89 -12.53
CA ARG A 215 14.65 -17.38 -11.61
C ARG A 215 15.73 -16.57 -12.33
N SER A 216 16.26 -17.05 -13.45
CA SER A 216 17.34 -16.37 -14.19
C SER A 216 16.92 -15.03 -14.83
N THR A 217 15.66 -14.92 -15.26
CA THR A 217 15.11 -13.70 -15.88
C THR A 217 14.74 -12.67 -14.81
N VAL A 218 14.09 -13.12 -13.74
CA VAL A 218 13.50 -12.23 -12.73
C VAL A 218 14.52 -11.71 -11.71
N GLN A 219 15.54 -12.52 -11.38
CA GLN A 219 16.60 -12.14 -10.41
C GLN A 219 17.37 -10.87 -10.78
N ARG A 220 17.39 -10.49 -12.06
CA ARG A 220 18.07 -9.30 -12.54
C ARG A 220 17.39 -8.00 -12.11
N ILE A 221 16.11 -8.09 -11.73
CA ILE A 221 15.20 -6.95 -11.58
C ILE A 221 14.59 -6.91 -10.19
N ALA A 222 14.30 -8.08 -9.63
CA ALA A 222 13.76 -8.20 -8.29
C ALA A 222 14.50 -9.26 -7.48
N ARG A 223 14.66 -8.98 -6.18
CA ARG A 223 15.29 -9.91 -5.22
C ARG A 223 14.30 -10.95 -4.66
N ARG A 224 13.01 -10.61 -4.67
CA ARG A 224 11.93 -11.39 -4.06
C ARG A 224 10.65 -11.21 -4.87
N ILE A 225 9.85 -12.28 -4.90
CA ILE A 225 8.48 -12.25 -5.40
C ILE A 225 7.56 -12.37 -4.18
N PHE A 226 6.65 -11.41 -4.03
CA PHE A 226 5.75 -11.30 -2.89
C PHE A 226 4.40 -11.90 -3.25
N HIS A 227 3.69 -12.44 -2.26
CA HIS A 227 2.26 -12.63 -2.41
C HIS A 227 1.57 -11.24 -2.49
N PRO A 228 0.48 -11.05 -3.26
CA PRO A 228 -0.17 -9.75 -3.38
C PRO A 228 -0.52 -9.06 -2.05
N ILE A 229 -1.07 -9.79 -1.07
CA ILE A 229 -1.35 -9.16 0.24
C ILE A 229 -0.07 -8.76 0.99
N GLU A 230 1.00 -9.54 0.86
CA GLU A 230 2.30 -9.20 1.46
C GLU A 230 2.89 -7.96 0.79
N GLY A 231 2.82 -7.89 -0.55
CA GLY A 231 3.29 -6.74 -1.31
C GLY A 231 2.56 -5.45 -0.95
N ALA A 232 1.24 -5.53 -0.68
CA ALA A 232 0.46 -4.40 -0.20
C ALA A 232 0.96 -3.89 1.16
N LEU A 233 1.19 -4.81 2.12
CA LEU A 233 1.75 -4.45 3.42
C LEU A 233 3.14 -3.84 3.31
N VAL A 234 4.01 -4.40 2.46
CA VAL A 234 5.35 -3.85 2.20
C VAL A 234 5.27 -2.42 1.66
N LEU A 235 4.30 -2.11 0.81
CA LEU A 235 4.09 -0.74 0.34
C LEU A 235 3.60 0.19 1.45
N VAL A 236 2.65 -0.24 2.28
CA VAL A 236 2.18 0.55 3.43
C VAL A 236 3.35 0.87 4.37
N GLU A 237 4.15 -0.15 4.69
CA GLU A 237 5.33 0.00 5.52
C GLU A 237 6.35 0.97 4.91
N SER A 238 6.66 0.79 3.62
CA SER A 238 7.69 1.58 2.94
C SER A 238 7.24 3.01 2.64
N LEU A 239 5.96 3.24 2.35
CA LEU A 239 5.50 4.56 1.89
C LEU A 239 4.89 5.42 3.00
N LEU A 240 4.26 4.80 4.01
CA LEU A 240 3.49 5.50 5.03
C LEU A 240 4.14 5.43 6.42
N LEU A 241 4.72 4.28 6.79
CA LEU A 241 5.27 4.08 8.14
C LEU A 241 6.76 4.45 8.26
N TYR A 242 7.61 3.82 7.47
CA TYR A 242 9.06 3.83 7.68
C TYR A 242 9.85 4.65 6.65
N GLY A 243 9.23 4.95 5.51
CA GLY A 243 9.91 5.57 4.36
C GLY A 243 10.60 4.53 3.47
N MET A 244 10.82 4.89 2.20
CA MET A 244 11.50 4.02 1.24
C MET A 244 12.93 3.82 1.73
N PRO A 245 13.38 2.59 2.00
CA PRO A 245 14.72 2.40 2.49
C PRO A 245 15.70 2.62 1.34
N ASP A 246 16.57 3.60 1.53
CA ASP A 246 17.86 3.62 0.85
C ASP A 246 18.92 2.89 1.70
N ASP A 247 18.77 2.87 3.04
CA ASP A 247 19.66 2.17 3.99
C ASP A 247 19.05 2.02 5.41
N ILE A 248 17.72 1.91 5.55
CA ILE A 248 17.04 1.79 6.87
C ILE A 248 17.01 0.32 7.36
N ALA A 249 18.03 -0.46 7.00
CA ALA A 249 18.15 -1.86 7.41
C ALA A 249 18.55 -2.06 8.89
N SER A 250 18.66 -1.01 9.71
CA SER A 250 19.14 -1.12 11.10
C SER A 250 18.07 -0.94 12.19
N ALA A 251 16.87 -0.42 11.87
CA ALA A 251 15.82 -0.23 12.87
C ALA A 251 14.77 -1.36 12.80
N ARG A 252 15.09 -2.50 13.42
CA ARG A 252 14.17 -3.63 13.61
C ARG A 252 13.08 -3.26 14.61
N PHE A 253 11.87 -2.94 14.16
CA PHE A 253 10.71 -2.91 15.06
C PHE A 253 9.89 -4.19 14.84
N ARG A 254 9.87 -5.06 15.85
CA ARG A 254 9.27 -6.42 15.76
C ARG A 254 7.75 -6.43 15.94
N ASN A 255 7.15 -5.35 16.42
CA ASN A 255 5.71 -5.15 16.61
C ASN A 255 5.40 -3.67 16.85
N LEU A 256 4.10 -3.31 16.87
CA LEU A 256 3.61 -1.94 17.08
C LEU A 256 4.10 -1.33 18.42
N ASP A 257 4.16 -2.12 19.49
CA ASP A 257 4.73 -1.67 20.77
C ASP A 257 6.22 -1.32 20.65
N THR A 258 6.99 -2.10 19.87
CA THR A 258 8.40 -1.82 19.59
C THR A 258 8.49 -0.56 18.73
N PHE A 259 7.60 -0.36 17.75
CA PHE A 259 7.56 0.89 16.98
C PHE A 259 7.25 2.13 17.85
N LEU A 260 6.29 2.02 18.77
CA LEU A 260 5.89 3.10 19.67
C LEU A 260 6.93 3.34 20.78
N TYR A 261 7.59 2.30 21.29
CA TYR A 261 8.37 2.35 22.54
C TYR A 261 9.86 1.94 22.47
N ALA A 262 10.37 1.40 21.36
CA ALA A 262 11.73 0.80 21.30
C ALA A 262 12.92 1.76 21.48
N ASN A 263 12.70 3.05 21.64
CA ASN A 263 13.77 3.99 21.99
C ASN A 263 13.93 4.26 23.49
N ARG A 264 13.25 3.52 24.37
CA ARG A 264 13.43 3.62 25.84
C ARG A 264 14.39 2.50 26.27
N ILE A 265 15.57 2.75 26.85
CA ILE A 265 15.77 3.41 28.15
C ILE A 265 17.08 4.24 28.23
N GLN A 266 18.02 4.11 27.29
CA GLN A 266 19.32 4.81 27.40
C GLN A 266 19.31 6.27 26.92
N SER A 267 18.42 6.67 26.01
CA SER A 267 18.37 8.04 25.45
C SER A 267 17.55 9.05 26.26
N LEU A 268 16.77 8.58 27.25
CA LEU A 268 15.89 9.41 28.09
C LEU A 268 16.64 10.51 28.88
N ARG A 269 17.96 10.42 28.99
CA ARG A 269 18.79 11.38 29.73
C ARG A 269 19.42 12.48 28.88
N ALA A 270 19.27 12.49 27.54
CA ALA A 270 20.08 13.35 26.69
C ALA A 270 19.35 14.50 25.95
N ASP A 271 18.07 14.38 25.56
CA ASP A 271 17.35 15.44 24.83
C ASP A 271 15.82 15.22 24.76
N PRO A 272 15.01 15.89 25.59
CA PRO A 272 13.55 15.82 25.55
C PRO A 272 12.91 16.27 24.22
N ASP A 273 13.46 17.28 23.55
CA ASP A 273 12.91 17.83 22.31
C ASP A 273 13.08 16.85 21.15
N ARG A 274 14.19 16.11 21.14
CA ARG A 274 14.39 15.03 20.18
C ARG A 274 13.40 13.88 20.41
N ILE A 275 13.06 13.56 21.66
CA ILE A 275 12.07 12.53 21.99
C ILE A 275 10.69 12.94 21.50
N PHE A 276 10.27 14.18 21.81
CA PHE A 276 8.97 14.70 21.38
C PHE A 276 8.85 14.74 19.85
N ARG A 277 9.88 15.25 19.15
CA ARG A 277 9.89 15.27 17.68
C ARG A 277 9.81 13.88 17.07
N ASN A 278 10.52 12.89 17.63
CA ASN A 278 10.45 11.51 17.16
C ASN A 278 9.08 10.87 17.41
N ALA A 279 8.50 11.08 18.59
CA ALA A 279 7.16 10.58 18.93
C ALA A 279 6.09 11.19 18.02
N SER A 280 6.14 12.51 17.82
CA SER A 280 5.23 13.24 16.93
C SER A 280 5.34 12.74 15.49
N ARG A 281 6.57 12.56 14.98
CA ARG A 281 6.79 11.99 13.64
C ARG A 281 6.19 10.60 13.49
N ARG A 282 6.35 9.73 14.49
CA ARG A 282 5.79 8.36 14.48
C ARG A 282 4.27 8.36 14.53
N LEU A 283 3.68 9.23 15.36
CA LEU A 283 2.23 9.40 15.42
C LEU A 283 1.67 9.87 14.08
N ASN A 284 2.35 10.81 13.42
CA ASN A 284 1.96 11.27 12.08
C ASN A 284 2.06 10.13 11.05
N SER A 285 3.17 9.38 11.02
CA SER A 285 3.31 8.20 10.16
C SER A 285 2.21 7.16 10.41
N PHE A 286 1.90 6.90 11.68
CA PHE A 286 0.84 5.95 12.06
C PHE A 286 -0.55 6.45 11.63
N SER A 287 -0.86 7.73 11.86
CA SER A 287 -2.11 8.35 11.42
C SER A 287 -2.27 8.32 9.89
N ARG A 288 -1.19 8.53 9.12
CA ARG A 288 -1.20 8.37 7.66
C ARG A 288 -1.42 6.91 7.22
N ALA A 289 -0.85 5.95 7.94
CA ALA A 289 -0.98 4.53 7.63
C ALA A 289 -2.30 3.91 8.13
N LEU A 290 -2.99 4.57 9.07
CA LEU A 290 -4.20 4.07 9.73
C LEU A 290 -5.23 3.46 8.77
N PRO A 291 -5.52 4.07 7.59
CA PRO A 291 -6.49 3.51 6.66
C PRO A 291 -6.13 2.12 6.10
N PHE A 292 -4.88 1.69 6.21
CA PHE A 292 -4.39 0.45 5.61
C PHE A 292 -4.02 -0.62 6.65
N LEU A 293 -4.03 -0.28 7.95
CA LEU A 293 -3.56 -1.20 9.00
C LEU A 293 -4.45 -2.44 9.17
N TRP A 294 -5.71 -2.38 8.73
CA TRP A 294 -6.60 -3.53 8.72
C TRP A 294 -6.08 -4.69 7.84
N LEU A 295 -5.21 -4.41 6.86
CA LEU A 295 -4.59 -5.44 6.01
C LEU A 295 -3.73 -6.41 6.82
N TYR A 296 -3.20 -5.99 7.98
CA TYR A 296 -2.43 -6.88 8.86
C TYR A 296 -3.33 -7.96 9.49
N ASP A 297 -4.56 -7.62 9.86
CA ASP A 297 -5.51 -8.59 10.40
C ASP A 297 -5.91 -9.60 9.31
N LEU A 298 -6.13 -9.13 8.08
CA LEU A 298 -6.40 -10.02 6.94
C LEU A 298 -5.21 -10.93 6.61
N PHE A 299 -3.99 -10.40 6.65
CA PHE A 299 -2.77 -11.19 6.40
C PHE A 299 -2.56 -12.28 7.46
N ARG A 300 -2.80 -11.97 8.75
CA ARG A 300 -2.67 -12.93 9.85
C ARG A 300 -3.54 -14.17 9.60
N ASP A 301 -4.74 -13.97 9.09
CA ASP A 301 -5.70 -15.05 8.84
C ASP A 301 -5.40 -15.82 7.54
N LEU A 302 -4.54 -15.26 6.65
CA LEU A 302 -4.06 -15.86 5.40
C LEU A 302 -2.69 -16.54 5.53
N ALA A 303 -2.30 -16.96 6.73
CA ALA A 303 -0.97 -17.49 7.10
C ALA A 303 -0.40 -18.67 6.26
N SER A 304 -1.09 -19.12 5.21
CA SER A 304 -0.61 -20.08 4.21
C SER A 304 -0.05 -19.45 2.92
N THR A 305 -0.11 -18.14 2.72
CA THR A 305 0.34 -17.51 1.46
C THR A 305 1.85 -17.28 1.51
N GLY A 306 2.62 -18.24 0.98
CA GLY A 306 4.09 -18.20 0.95
C GLY A 306 4.66 -17.07 0.09
N ALA A 307 5.98 -16.90 0.15
CA ALA A 307 6.74 -15.96 -0.66
C ALA A 307 8.11 -16.54 -1.01
N ILE A 308 8.69 -16.12 -2.13
CA ILE A 308 9.91 -16.74 -2.65
C ILE A 308 11.05 -15.73 -2.74
N THR A 309 12.12 -16.02 -2.01
CA THR A 309 13.40 -15.30 -2.11
C THR A 309 14.20 -15.84 -3.28
N LEU A 310 14.56 -14.98 -4.22
CA LEU A 310 15.28 -15.40 -5.42
C LEU A 310 16.80 -15.48 -5.17
N GLN A 311 17.37 -14.68 -4.26
CA GLN A 311 18.80 -14.67 -3.94
C GLN A 311 19.09 -15.37 -2.58
N PRO A 312 19.86 -16.47 -2.55
CA PRO A 312 20.04 -17.29 -1.34
C PRO A 312 21.05 -16.71 -0.34
N ASP A 313 21.96 -15.83 -0.76
CA ASP A 313 23.12 -15.42 0.05
C ASP A 313 22.95 -14.05 0.73
N VAL A 314 21.80 -13.40 0.56
CA VAL A 314 21.49 -12.16 1.28
C VAL A 314 20.76 -12.54 2.56
N ASN A 315 21.41 -12.30 3.69
CA ASN A 315 20.86 -12.48 5.02
C ASN A 315 19.39 -11.95 5.03
N PRO A 316 18.37 -12.78 5.28
CA PRO A 316 16.97 -12.40 5.14
C PRO A 316 16.57 -11.25 6.10
N GLY A 317 17.43 -10.94 7.08
CA GLY A 317 17.31 -9.78 7.95
C GLY A 317 17.70 -8.43 7.33
N ASN A 318 18.09 -8.36 6.06
CA ASN A 318 18.40 -7.10 5.34
C ASN A 318 17.39 -6.77 4.23
N LEU A 319 16.34 -7.56 4.08
CA LEU A 319 15.28 -7.34 3.10
C LEU A 319 14.08 -6.78 3.88
N LEU A 320 13.85 -5.47 3.79
CA LEU A 320 12.58 -4.78 4.09
C LEU A 320 11.70 -5.55 5.11
N TYR A 321 11.98 -5.31 6.39
CA TYR A 321 11.73 -6.22 7.50
C TYR A 321 10.33 -6.87 7.56
N GLY A 322 10.31 -8.19 7.33
CA GLY A 322 9.87 -9.16 8.33
C GLY A 322 8.39 -9.22 8.67
N ILE A 323 7.62 -9.96 7.87
CA ILE A 323 6.49 -10.72 8.42
C ILE A 323 6.99 -12.12 8.76
N ARG A 324 7.45 -12.32 10.00
CA ARG A 324 7.55 -13.67 10.57
C ARG A 324 6.17 -14.02 11.13
N GLY A 325 5.46 -14.91 10.45
CA GLY A 325 4.40 -15.67 11.10
C GLY A 325 4.96 -16.48 12.27
N PRO A 326 4.15 -16.80 13.29
CA PRO A 326 4.55 -17.72 14.34
C PRO A 326 4.69 -19.12 13.73
N GLY A 327 5.91 -19.46 13.33
CA GLY A 327 6.20 -20.74 12.67
C GLY A 327 7.49 -20.77 11.85
N SER A 328 8.35 -19.75 11.90
CA SER A 328 9.60 -19.72 11.14
C SER A 328 10.62 -20.78 11.61
N SER A 329 10.41 -22.03 11.22
CA SER A 329 11.46 -22.99 10.87
C SER A 329 11.47 -23.10 9.35
N GLY A 330 12.62 -22.86 8.74
CA GLY A 330 12.75 -22.76 7.30
C GLY A 330 12.28 -24.01 6.57
N GLU A 331 11.43 -23.82 5.57
CA GLU A 331 11.34 -24.73 4.45
C GLU A 331 12.06 -24.06 3.28
N SER A 332 13.35 -24.35 3.21
CA SER A 332 14.05 -24.44 1.94
C SER A 332 13.22 -25.30 1.00
N PHE A 333 13.09 -24.89 -0.26
CA PHE A 333 12.62 -25.72 -1.36
C PHE A 333 13.37 -27.07 -1.41
N GLN A 334 12.88 -28.06 -0.68
CA GLN A 334 13.22 -29.46 -0.81
C GLN A 334 11.95 -30.26 -0.56
N ASN A 335 11.46 -30.87 -1.63
CA ASN A 335 10.44 -31.93 -1.67
C ASN A 335 8.96 -31.49 -1.81
N LEU A 336 8.64 -30.91 -2.97
CA LEU A 336 7.38 -31.22 -3.66
C LEU A 336 7.66 -32.29 -4.72
N ASN A 337 7.96 -33.50 -4.26
CA ASN A 337 7.83 -34.75 -5.00
C ASN A 337 7.93 -35.90 -3.99
N LYS A 338 6.79 -36.28 -3.42
CA LYS A 338 6.47 -37.64 -2.98
C LYS A 338 4.97 -37.78 -2.78
#